data_AF-W7DH25-F1
#
_entry.id   AF-W7DH25-F1
#
_cell.length_a   1.000
_cell.length_b   1.000
_cell.length_c   1.000
_cell.angle_alpha   90.00
_cell.angle_beta   90.00
_cell.angle_gamma   90.00
#
_symmetry.space_group_name_H-M   'P 1'
#
loop_
_entity.id
_entity.type
_entity.pdbx_description
1 polymer ?
#
loop_
_entity_poly.entity_id
_entity_poly.type
_entity_poly.pdbx_seq_one_letter_code
_entity_poly.pdbx_strand_id
1 'polypeptide(L)'
;MKTGDIDTRLAGADRAQMGTKVHQELQNAAGENYEKEVPLQIEYIYEDILFKVEGRADGIINQKVIDEIKSTYTPLGGIPNDGYPIHWAQVICYGYFYAKKEELTTVTLQLTYYHLSEKETSRFTRRMTFLEMETFFHNLIKEYANWVKLQLAFSKKKNRLIKKTAISF
;
A
#
# COMPACT_ATOMS: atom_id res chain seq x y z
N MET A 1 -18.63 -34.34 2.08
CA MET A 1 -18.62 -33.82 3.46
C MET A 1 -17.80 -32.55 3.47
N LYS A 2 -18.36 -31.46 4.02
CA LYS A 2 -17.78 -30.13 4.09
C LYS A 2 -16.92 -30.04 5.35
N THR A 3 -15.61 -30.06 5.22
CA THR A 3 -14.68 -29.81 6.33
C THR A 3 -13.40 -29.26 5.72
N GLY A 4 -13.18 -27.95 5.83
CA GLY A 4 -12.02 -27.30 5.22
C GLY A 4 -12.16 -25.78 5.06
N ASP A 5 -13.36 -25.26 5.30
CA ASP A 5 -13.67 -23.84 5.06
C ASP A 5 -13.83 -23.03 6.36
N ILE A 6 -13.80 -23.67 7.53
CA ILE A 6 -14.01 -23.00 8.83
C ILE A 6 -12.67 -22.74 9.54
N ASP A 7 -11.73 -23.69 9.50
CA ASP A 7 -10.41 -23.56 10.15
C ASP A 7 -9.50 -22.51 9.51
N THR A 8 -9.53 -22.38 8.18
CA THR A 8 -8.75 -21.38 7.43
C THR A 8 -9.25 -19.96 7.67
N ARG A 9 -10.56 -19.78 7.89
CA ARG A 9 -11.15 -18.48 8.21
C ARG A 9 -10.83 -18.05 9.63
N LEU A 10 -10.85 -18.99 10.59
CA LEU A 10 -10.44 -18.75 11.97
C LEU A 10 -8.94 -18.42 12.05
N ALA A 11 -8.08 -19.22 11.41
CA ALA A 11 -6.65 -18.95 11.34
C ALA A 11 -6.33 -17.62 10.61
N GLY A 12 -7.11 -17.24 9.59
CA GLY A 12 -6.99 -15.96 8.91
C GLY A 12 -7.42 -14.77 9.79
N ALA A 13 -8.50 -14.92 10.55
CA ALA A 13 -9.00 -13.90 11.47
C ALA A 13 -8.01 -13.65 12.63
N ASP A 14 -7.48 -14.72 13.25
CA ASP A 14 -6.49 -14.61 14.32
C ASP A 14 -5.19 -13.96 13.84
N ARG A 15 -4.76 -14.27 12.60
CA ARG A 15 -3.60 -13.62 11.96
C ARG A 15 -3.83 -12.13 11.71
N ALA A 16 -5.01 -11.77 11.21
CA ALA A 16 -5.36 -10.37 10.98
C ALA A 16 -5.39 -9.58 12.30
N GLN A 17 -6.00 -10.13 13.35
CA GLN A 17 -6.05 -9.51 14.66
C GLN A 17 -4.65 -9.34 15.27
N MET A 18 -3.78 -10.35 15.15
CA MET A 18 -2.38 -10.24 15.57
C MET A 18 -1.61 -9.18 14.78
N GLY A 19 -1.81 -9.11 13.46
CA GLY A 19 -1.22 -8.07 12.62
C GLY A 19 -1.61 -6.67 13.08
N THR A 20 -2.90 -6.42 13.29
CA THR A 20 -3.39 -5.12 13.81
C THR A 20 -2.77 -4.77 15.15
N LYS A 21 -2.69 -5.73 16.09
CA LYS A 21 -2.11 -5.51 17.40
C LYS A 21 -0.63 -5.12 17.30
N VAL A 22 0.13 -5.79 16.44
CA VAL A 22 1.55 -5.48 16.20
C VAL A 22 1.74 -4.10 15.60
N HIS A 23 0.91 -3.72 14.62
CA HIS A 23 0.96 -2.36 14.05
C HIS A 23 0.77 -1.33 15.16
N GLN A 24 -0.26 -1.48 15.99
CA GLN A 24 -0.51 -0.60 17.12
C GLN A 24 0.67 -0.53 18.09
N GLU A 25 1.27 -1.67 18.45
CA GLU A 25 2.44 -1.73 19.34
C GLU A 25 3.65 -0.97 18.75
N LEU A 26 3.99 -1.23 17.49
CA LEU A 26 5.12 -0.58 16.81
C LEU A 26 4.89 0.93 16.64
N GLN A 27 3.69 1.31 16.22
CA GLN A 27 3.28 2.70 16.09
C GLN A 27 3.34 3.41 17.45
N ASN A 28 2.88 2.79 18.53
CA ASN A 28 2.96 3.36 19.89
C ASN A 28 4.39 3.53 20.38
N ALA A 29 5.31 2.65 19.97
CA ALA A 29 6.73 2.75 20.31
C ALA A 29 7.50 3.77 19.47
N ALA A 30 6.97 4.21 18.33
CA ALA A 30 7.69 5.06 17.37
C ALA A 30 7.86 6.54 17.81
N GLY A 31 7.18 6.98 18.88
CA GLY A 31 7.32 8.31 19.46
C GLY A 31 6.47 9.39 18.78
N GLU A 32 6.62 10.64 19.23
CA GLU A 32 5.74 11.77 18.87
C GLU A 32 5.86 12.22 17.40
N ASN A 33 6.96 11.89 16.73
CA ASN A 33 7.20 12.25 15.34
C ASN A 33 6.56 11.29 14.33
N TYR A 34 5.83 10.29 14.81
CA TYR A 34 5.16 9.27 14.00
C TYR A 34 3.65 9.54 13.96
N GLU A 35 3.16 10.03 12.84
CA GLU A 35 1.73 10.14 12.57
C GLU A 35 1.21 8.78 12.09
N LYS A 36 0.18 8.24 12.73
CA LYS A 36 -0.32 6.88 12.51
C LYS A 36 -1.53 6.86 11.62
N GLU A 37 -1.68 5.79 10.85
CA GLU A 37 -2.92 5.50 10.09
C GLU A 37 -3.37 6.67 9.21
N VAL A 38 -2.44 7.26 8.44
CA VAL A 38 -2.68 8.49 7.69
C VAL A 38 -3.50 8.20 6.43
N PRO A 39 -4.73 8.73 6.28
CA PRO A 39 -5.53 8.53 5.09
C PRO A 39 -4.94 9.30 3.91
N LEU A 40 -4.78 8.62 2.79
CA LEU A 40 -4.24 9.18 1.56
C LEU A 40 -5.18 8.86 0.40
N GLN A 41 -5.39 9.84 -0.48
CA GLN A 41 -6.19 9.66 -1.68
C GLN A 41 -5.71 10.56 -2.80
N ILE A 42 -5.98 10.15 -4.03
CA ILE A 42 -5.79 10.95 -5.22
C ILE A 42 -6.91 10.69 -6.23
N GLU A 43 -7.31 11.75 -6.94
CA GLU A 43 -8.08 11.64 -8.16
C GLU A 43 -7.15 11.82 -9.35
N TYR A 44 -7.21 10.89 -10.29
CA TYR A 44 -6.33 10.85 -11.45
C TYR A 44 -7.13 10.54 -12.71
N ILE A 45 -7.07 11.43 -13.70
CA ILE A 45 -7.70 11.23 -15.00
C ILE A 45 -6.67 10.63 -15.94
N TYR A 46 -6.98 9.46 -16.48
CA TYR A 46 -6.19 8.84 -17.55
C TYR A 46 -7.14 8.47 -18.68
N GLU A 47 -6.93 9.10 -19.84
CA GLU A 47 -7.88 9.12 -20.96
C GLU A 47 -9.27 9.58 -20.49
N ASP A 48 -10.34 8.82 -20.79
CA ASP A 48 -11.71 9.16 -20.41
C ASP A 48 -12.17 8.52 -19.08
N ILE A 49 -11.21 8.05 -18.24
CA ILE A 49 -11.49 7.34 -16.98
C ILE A 49 -10.98 8.17 -15.80
N LEU A 50 -11.85 8.40 -14.81
CA LEU A 50 -11.50 9.03 -13.54
C LEU A 50 -11.20 7.93 -12.51
N PHE A 51 -9.95 7.81 -12.13
CA PHE A 51 -9.51 6.93 -11.04
C PHE A 51 -9.58 7.68 -9.72
N LYS A 52 -10.28 7.12 -8.74
CA LYS A 52 -10.15 7.52 -7.34
C LYS A 52 -9.34 6.44 -6.65
N VAL A 53 -8.12 6.76 -6.26
CA VAL A 53 -7.24 5.83 -5.56
C VAL A 53 -7.13 6.30 -4.13
N GLU A 54 -7.36 5.40 -3.18
CA GLU A 54 -7.33 5.69 -1.76
C GLU A 54 -6.64 4.57 -0.99
N GLY A 55 -6.16 4.90 0.20
CA GLY A 55 -5.54 3.96 1.10
C GLY A 55 -5.15 4.64 2.39
N ARG A 56 -4.44 3.90 3.24
CA ARG A 56 -4.00 4.39 4.54
C ARG A 56 -2.56 3.94 4.76
N ALA A 57 -1.66 4.89 4.93
CA ALA A 57 -0.29 4.60 5.32
C ALA A 57 -0.26 4.24 6.80
N ASP A 58 0.50 3.21 7.17
CA ASP A 58 0.66 2.83 8.58
C ASP A 58 1.28 3.98 9.37
N GLY A 59 2.20 4.74 8.76
CA GLY A 59 2.52 6.04 9.29
C GLY A 59 3.45 6.94 8.50
N ILE A 60 3.64 8.14 9.04
CA ILE A 60 4.47 9.20 8.49
C ILE A 60 5.41 9.71 9.57
N ILE A 61 6.71 9.59 9.32
CA ILE A 61 7.77 9.98 10.26
C ILE A 61 8.39 11.30 9.83
N ASN A 62 8.43 12.27 10.75
CA ASN A 62 9.02 13.60 10.52
C ASN A 62 8.50 14.28 9.24
N GLN A 63 7.24 14.01 8.86
CA GLN A 63 6.59 14.55 7.65
C GLN A 63 7.32 14.25 6.32
N LYS A 64 8.29 13.32 6.31
CA LYS A 64 9.15 13.05 5.13
C LYS A 64 9.39 11.58 4.86
N VAL A 65 9.11 10.71 5.83
CA VAL A 65 9.24 9.26 5.68
C VAL A 65 7.86 8.63 5.67
N ILE A 66 7.51 7.91 4.62
CA ILE A 66 6.26 7.16 4.50
C ILE A 66 6.54 5.71 4.84
N ASP A 67 5.89 5.20 5.87
CA ASP A 67 6.12 3.87 6.43
C ASP A 67 4.94 2.94 6.16
N GLU A 68 5.26 1.72 5.75
CA GLU A 68 4.32 0.61 5.58
C GLU A 68 4.83 -0.59 6.39
N ILE A 69 4.02 -1.05 7.33
CA ILE A 69 4.34 -2.14 8.25
C ILE A 69 3.77 -3.44 7.71
N LYS A 70 4.54 -4.53 7.80
CA LYS A 70 4.12 -5.88 7.39
C LYS A 70 4.49 -6.89 8.47
N SER A 71 3.49 -7.46 9.13
CA SER A 71 3.69 -8.58 10.05
C SER A 71 3.82 -9.91 9.28
N THR A 72 4.79 -10.74 9.63
CA THR A 72 5.04 -12.03 8.95
C THR A 72 5.47 -13.14 9.91
N TYR A 73 5.22 -14.40 9.53
CA TYR A 73 5.81 -15.59 10.15
C TYR A 73 7.00 -16.13 9.33
N THR A 74 7.24 -15.57 8.15
CA THR A 74 8.41 -15.90 7.35
C THR A 74 9.64 -15.33 8.05
N PRO A 75 10.68 -16.13 8.31
CA PRO A 75 11.95 -15.63 8.83
C PRO A 75 12.43 -14.44 8.01
N LEU A 76 13.01 -13.42 8.66
CA LEU A 76 13.38 -12.18 7.97
C LEU A 76 14.42 -12.42 6.86
N GLY A 77 15.26 -13.45 6.99
CA GLY A 77 16.18 -13.90 5.92
C GLY A 77 15.51 -14.54 4.69
N GLY A 78 14.21 -14.83 4.76
CA GLY A 78 13.40 -15.30 3.62
C GLY A 78 12.69 -14.17 2.86
N ILE A 79 12.78 -12.93 3.36
CA ILE A 79 12.35 -11.73 2.64
C ILE A 79 13.46 -11.38 1.64
N PRO A 80 13.13 -10.99 0.38
CA PRO A 80 14.15 -10.49 -0.53
C PRO A 80 14.96 -9.37 0.12
N ASN A 81 16.24 -9.25 -0.21
CA ASN A 81 17.18 -8.28 0.39
C ASN A 81 16.71 -6.80 0.35
N ASP A 82 15.68 -6.50 -0.42
CA ASP A 82 15.07 -5.19 -0.54
C ASP A 82 13.54 -5.31 -0.55
N GLY A 83 12.95 -6.18 0.28
CA GLY A 83 11.50 -6.34 0.41
C GLY A 83 10.77 -6.92 -0.82
N TYR A 84 9.46 -7.10 -0.70
CA TYR A 84 8.61 -7.59 -1.79
C TYR A 84 8.19 -6.43 -2.72
N PRO A 85 8.28 -6.59 -4.06
CA PRO A 85 7.92 -5.54 -5.01
C PRO A 85 6.49 -4.99 -4.84
N ILE A 86 5.53 -5.84 -4.46
CA ILE A 86 4.14 -5.43 -4.24
C ILE A 86 3.99 -4.51 -3.03
N HIS A 87 4.79 -4.71 -1.97
CA HIS A 87 4.79 -3.81 -0.81
C HIS A 87 5.44 -2.47 -1.17
N TRP A 88 6.50 -2.50 -2.00
CA TRP A 88 7.05 -1.27 -2.56
C TRP A 88 6.05 -0.50 -3.40
N ALA A 89 5.28 -1.18 -4.26
CA ALA A 89 4.27 -0.53 -5.07
C ALA A 89 3.25 0.24 -4.21
N GLN A 90 2.83 -0.35 -3.08
CA GLN A 90 1.93 0.29 -2.13
C GLN A 90 2.54 1.54 -1.50
N VAL A 91 3.73 1.45 -0.89
CA VAL A 91 4.37 2.60 -0.24
C VAL A 91 4.80 3.69 -1.23
N ILE A 92 5.13 3.34 -2.48
CA ILE A 92 5.40 4.31 -3.56
C ILE A 92 4.13 5.10 -3.90
N CYS A 93 2.96 4.45 -3.98
CA CYS A 93 1.69 5.15 -4.21
C CYS A 93 1.39 6.12 -3.06
N TYR A 94 1.56 5.68 -1.81
CA TYR A 94 1.38 6.54 -0.63
C TYR A 94 2.37 7.72 -0.63
N GLY A 95 3.63 7.46 -0.97
CA GLY A 95 4.67 8.45 -1.21
C GLY A 95 4.26 9.51 -2.23
N TYR A 96 3.74 9.09 -3.38
CA TYR A 96 3.24 10.00 -4.40
C TYR A 96 2.08 10.86 -3.89
N PHE A 97 1.08 10.25 -3.25
CA PHE A 97 -0.12 10.97 -2.79
C PHE A 97 0.26 12.02 -1.75
N TYR A 98 1.08 11.64 -0.78
CA TYR A 98 1.53 12.52 0.28
C TYR A 98 2.45 13.63 -0.25
N ALA A 99 3.44 13.29 -1.09
CA ALA A 99 4.33 14.27 -1.68
C ALA A 99 3.58 15.29 -2.55
N LYS A 100 2.53 14.87 -3.26
CA LYS A 100 1.65 15.76 -4.02
C LYS A 100 0.88 16.72 -3.11
N LYS A 101 0.32 16.21 -2.00
CA LYS A 101 -0.47 16.98 -1.04
C LYS A 101 0.36 18.03 -0.30
N GLU A 102 1.57 17.66 0.10
CA GLU A 102 2.47 18.49 0.90
C GLU A 102 3.54 19.22 0.04
N GLU A 103 3.39 19.18 -1.29
CA GLU A 103 4.30 19.83 -2.26
C GLU A 103 5.79 19.46 -2.08
N LEU A 104 6.06 18.20 -1.75
CA LEU A 104 7.40 17.69 -1.51
C LEU A 104 8.06 17.22 -2.80
N THR A 105 9.30 17.64 -3.01
CA THR A 105 10.10 17.20 -4.17
C THR A 105 10.74 15.83 -3.98
N THR A 106 10.96 15.41 -2.74
CA THR A 106 11.51 14.09 -2.38
C THR A 106 10.95 13.59 -1.07
N VAL A 107 10.74 12.29 -0.96
CA VAL A 107 10.38 11.59 0.28
C VAL A 107 11.26 10.35 0.47
N THR A 108 11.31 9.85 1.69
CA THR A 108 11.84 8.53 1.97
C THR A 108 10.68 7.57 2.13
N LEU A 109 10.74 6.43 1.46
CA LEU A 109 9.79 5.34 1.59
C LEU A 109 10.42 4.28 2.48
N GLN A 110 9.65 3.71 3.40
CA GLN A 110 10.09 2.70 4.34
C GLN A 110 9.15 1.50 4.34
N LEU A 111 9.72 0.31 4.25
CA LEU A 111 9.03 -0.93 4.57
C LEU A 111 9.55 -1.45 5.91
N THR A 112 8.65 -1.66 6.86
CA THR A 112 8.95 -2.21 8.18
C THR A 112 8.36 -3.62 8.28
N TYR A 113 9.20 -4.65 8.26
CA TYR A 113 8.76 -6.02 8.47
C TYR A 113 8.93 -6.42 9.93
N TYR A 114 7.88 -6.97 10.51
CA TYR A 114 7.91 -7.48 11.88
C TYR A 114 7.67 -8.99 11.89
N HIS A 115 8.62 -9.72 12.47
CA HIS A 115 8.50 -11.16 12.64
C HIS A 115 7.67 -11.49 13.88
N LEU A 116 6.52 -12.13 13.71
CA LEU A 116 5.56 -12.36 14.80
C LEU A 116 6.09 -13.24 15.94
N SER A 117 6.86 -14.28 15.62
CA SER A 117 7.39 -15.21 16.64
C SER A 117 8.65 -14.68 17.33
N GLU A 118 9.65 -14.27 16.56
CA GLU A 118 10.96 -13.79 17.04
C GLU A 118 10.92 -12.36 17.57
N LYS A 119 9.86 -11.60 17.27
CA LYS A 119 9.69 -10.18 17.63
C LYS A 119 10.80 -9.27 17.09
N GLU A 120 11.39 -9.68 15.97
CA GLU A 120 12.42 -8.92 15.28
C GLU A 120 11.82 -7.99 14.23
N THR A 121 12.52 -6.87 13.97
CA THR A 121 12.10 -5.87 13.00
C THR A 121 13.20 -5.64 11.97
N SER A 122 12.86 -5.74 10.69
CA SER A 122 13.72 -5.33 9.57
C SER A 122 13.13 -4.11 8.88
N ARG A 123 13.98 -3.14 8.53
CA ARG A 123 13.57 -1.93 7.82
C ARG A 123 14.33 -1.78 6.52
N PHE A 124 13.60 -1.46 5.46
CA PHE A 124 14.16 -1.16 4.15
C PHE A 124 13.73 0.25 3.77
N THR A 125 14.65 1.07 3.27
CA THR A 125 14.36 2.46 2.92
C THR A 125 14.81 2.79 1.51
N ARG A 126 14.00 3.55 0.79
CA ARG A 126 14.35 4.10 -0.53
C ARG A 126 14.00 5.57 -0.56
N ARG A 127 14.94 6.42 -0.97
CA ARG A 127 14.65 7.83 -1.25
C ARG A 127 14.17 7.96 -2.69
N MET A 128 13.03 8.59 -2.90
CA MET A 128 12.47 8.81 -4.23
C MET A 128 12.05 10.27 -4.41
N THR A 129 12.23 10.75 -5.63
CA THR A 129 11.73 12.06 -6.09
C THR A 129 10.24 11.97 -6.42
N PHE A 130 9.58 13.12 -6.38
CA PHE A 130 8.19 13.25 -6.82
C PHE A 130 8.00 12.70 -8.25
N LEU A 131 8.91 13.03 -9.17
CA LEU A 131 8.82 12.63 -10.57
C LEU A 131 8.96 11.12 -10.77
N GLU A 132 9.84 10.46 -10.01
CA GLU A 132 9.97 8.99 -10.04
C GLU A 132 8.70 8.29 -9.57
N MET A 133 8.12 8.77 -8.46
CA MET A 133 6.87 8.21 -7.92
C MET A 133 5.68 8.50 -8.84
N GLU A 134 5.62 9.69 -9.44
CA GLU A 134 4.59 10.05 -10.42
C GLU A 134 4.67 9.16 -11.67
N THR A 135 5.88 8.93 -12.19
CA THR A 135 6.10 8.05 -13.34
C THR A 135 5.68 6.62 -13.02
N PHE A 136 6.04 6.13 -11.83
CA PHE A 136 5.62 4.82 -11.34
C PHE A 136 4.08 4.70 -11.28
N PHE A 137 3.43 5.67 -10.63
CA PHE A 137 1.98 5.68 -10.47
C PHE A 137 1.26 5.79 -11.83
N HIS A 138 1.75 6.63 -12.74
CA HIS A 138 1.21 6.75 -14.09
C HIS A 138 1.24 5.41 -14.83
N ASN A 139 2.37 4.69 -14.77
CA ASN A 139 2.49 3.38 -15.40
C ASN A 139 1.54 2.35 -14.79
N LEU A 140 1.38 2.36 -13.46
CA LEU A 140 0.42 1.50 -12.76
C LEU A 140 -1.02 1.78 -13.20
N ILE A 141 -1.41 3.05 -13.28
CA ILE A 141 -2.74 3.45 -13.76
C ILE A 141 -2.94 3.05 -15.23
N LYS A 142 -1.93 3.20 -16.08
CA LYS A 142 -1.99 2.79 -17.49
C LYS A 142 -2.24 1.29 -17.63
N GLU A 143 -1.51 0.45 -16.89
CA GLU A 143 -1.71 -1.00 -16.88
C GLU A 143 -3.11 -1.37 -16.41
N TYR A 144 -3.56 -0.74 -15.32
CA TYR A 144 -4.89 -0.97 -14.77
C TYR A 144 -6.00 -0.48 -15.71
N ALA A 145 -5.83 0.65 -16.39
CA ALA A 145 -6.76 1.17 -17.38
C ALA A 145 -6.93 0.21 -18.56
N ASN A 146 -5.83 -0.40 -19.03
CA ASN A 146 -5.90 -1.43 -20.08
C ASN A 146 -6.72 -2.64 -19.63
N TRP A 147 -6.51 -3.10 -18.40
CA TRP A 147 -7.33 -4.18 -17.82
C TRP A 147 -8.81 -3.78 -17.71
N VAL A 148 -9.13 -2.58 -17.22
CA VAL A 148 -10.50 -2.07 -17.14
C VAL A 148 -11.16 -2.04 -18.52
N LYS A 149 -10.48 -1.53 -19.56
CA LYS A 149 -11.00 -1.51 -20.93
C LYS A 149 -11.32 -2.91 -21.45
N LEU A 150 -10.46 -3.89 -21.20
CA LEU A 150 -10.70 -5.29 -21.60
C LEU A 150 -11.96 -5.84 -20.93
N GLN A 151 -12.11 -5.65 -19.61
CA GLN A 151 -13.31 -6.08 -18.88
C GLN A 151 -14.59 -5.46 -19.45
N LEU A 152 -14.54 -4.19 -19.85
CA LEU A 152 -15.68 -3.49 -20.43
C LEU A 152 -16.02 -3.95 -21.85
N ALA A 153 -15.00 -4.27 -22.67
CA ALA A 153 -15.21 -4.84 -23.99
C ALA A 153 -15.94 -6.19 -23.92
N PHE A 154 -15.62 -7.02 -22.93
CA PHE A 154 -16.32 -8.29 -22.67
C PHE A 154 -17.74 -8.11 -22.12
N SER A 155 -18.05 -6.98 -21.47
CA SER A 155 -19.33 -6.74 -20.77
C SER A 155 -20.51 -6.32 -21.68
N LYS A 156 -20.34 -6.12 -23.00
CA LYS A 156 -21.41 -5.70 -23.96
C LYS A 156 -22.24 -4.44 -23.60
N LYS A 157 -21.98 -3.72 -22.50
CA LYS A 157 -22.63 -2.44 -22.17
C LYS A 157 -21.70 -1.27 -22.48
N LYS A 158 -21.84 -0.77 -23.71
CA LYS A 158 -21.24 0.45 -24.24
C LYS A 158 -21.92 1.68 -23.62
N ASN A 159 -21.53 2.06 -22.41
CA ASN A 159 -21.88 3.37 -21.85
C ASN A 159 -20.64 4.26 -21.78
N ARG A 160 -20.70 5.34 -22.55
CA ARG A 160 -19.78 6.47 -22.60
C ARG A 160 -20.00 7.29 -21.34
N LEU A 161 -19.33 6.93 -20.25
CA LEU A 161 -19.37 7.67 -18.99
C LEU A 161 -17.97 7.65 -18.38
N ILE A 162 -17.60 8.78 -17.80
CA ILE A 162 -16.53 8.91 -16.83
C ILE A 162 -16.73 7.80 -15.80
N LYS A 163 -15.92 6.73 -15.87
CA LYS A 163 -16.03 5.61 -14.93
C LYS A 163 -15.20 5.93 -13.72
N LYS A 164 -15.87 6.13 -12.60
CA LYS A 164 -15.22 6.22 -11.29
C LYS A 164 -14.79 4.82 -10.89
N THR A 165 -13.48 4.57 -10.93
CA THR A 165 -12.92 3.31 -10.42
C THR A 165 -12.22 3.58 -9.11
N ALA A 166 -12.63 2.85 -8.07
CA ALA A 166 -11.98 2.89 -6.76
C ALA A 166 -10.87 1.84 -6.73
N ILE A 167 -9.64 2.26 -6.45
CA ILE A 167 -8.54 1.34 -6.10
C ILE A 167 -8.25 1.59 -4.63
N SER A 168 -8.46 0.57 -3.80
CA SER A 168 -7.99 0.55 -2.41
C SER A 168 -6.75 -0.32 -2.34
N PHE A 169 -5.71 0.21 -1.71
CA PHE A 169 -4.60 -0.61 -1.22
C PHE A 169 -4.91 -1.13 0.19
#